data_AF-A0A9E6JRB9-F1
#
_entry.id   AF-A0A9E6JRB9-F1
#
_cell.length_a   1.000
_cell.length_b   1.000
_cell.length_c   1.000
_cell.angle_alpha   90.00
_cell.angle_beta   90.00
_cell.angle_gamma   90.00
#
_symmetry.space_group_name_H-M   'P 1'
#
loop_
_entity.id
_entity.type
_entity.pdbx_description
1 polymer ?
#
loop_
_entity_poly.entity_id
_entity_poly.type
_entity_poly.pdbx_seq_one_letter_code
_entity_poly.pdbx_strand_id
1 'polypeptide(L)'
;FVNAVTKQPPEVHRIACIDPAESASDKLSALAWRIPDRVRGGNEDDPSLVRHIHDLALLKELALANKSFAALVTASMQEDDRRSKNNPSFAGLPMSEKFRQLLTILETDKEAYAREYDLFVRGVSYAAEGDVPDFTAAVEALHSLVQITLKQ
;
A
#
# COMPACT_ATOMS: atom_id res chain seq x y z
N PHE A 1 22.29 -15.21 3.68
CA PHE A 1 23.72 -14.91 3.57
C PHE A 1 24.51 -16.11 4.06
N VAL A 2 25.42 -16.63 3.24
CA VAL A 2 26.16 -17.86 3.56
C VAL A 2 27.05 -17.59 4.78
N ASN A 3 27.67 -16.41 4.84
CA ASN A 3 28.52 -16.02 5.96
C ASN A 3 27.79 -15.85 7.29
N ALA A 4 26.51 -15.44 7.28
CA ALA A 4 25.71 -15.37 8.50
C ALA A 4 25.47 -16.77 9.11
N VAL A 5 25.27 -17.78 8.28
CA VAL A 5 25.09 -19.18 8.72
C VAL A 5 26.42 -19.81 9.13
N THR A 6 27.53 -19.40 8.49
CA THR A 6 28.89 -19.87 8.82
C THR A 6 29.61 -19.03 9.88
N LYS A 7 28.93 -18.05 10.50
CA LYS A 7 29.47 -17.11 11.50
C LYS A 7 30.69 -16.31 11.02
N GLN A 8 30.80 -16.09 9.71
CA GLN A 8 31.80 -15.24 9.10
C GLN A 8 31.30 -13.79 8.98
N PRO A 9 32.20 -12.80 8.77
CA PRO A 9 31.77 -11.44 8.49
C PRO A 9 30.80 -11.39 7.30
N PRO A 10 29.77 -10.54 7.33
CA PRO A 10 28.84 -10.38 6.22
C PRO A 10 29.60 -10.14 4.91
N GLU A 11 29.19 -10.80 3.83
CA GLU A 11 29.77 -10.62 2.49
C GLU A 11 29.64 -9.16 2.04
N VAL A 12 28.58 -8.48 2.50
CA VAL A 12 28.31 -7.07 2.27
C VAL A 12 27.95 -6.41 3.60
N HIS A 13 28.67 -5.35 3.98
CA HIS A 13 28.46 -4.66 5.25
C HIS A 13 27.17 -3.83 5.29
N ARG A 14 26.74 -3.28 4.14
CA ARG A 14 25.56 -2.42 4.03
C ARG A 14 24.93 -2.57 2.65
N ILE A 15 23.61 -2.61 2.63
CA ILE A 15 22.80 -2.57 1.40
C ILE A 15 22.07 -1.24 1.41
N ALA A 16 22.23 -0.46 0.33
CA ALA A 16 21.45 0.75 0.16
C ALA A 16 19.99 0.37 -0.10
N CYS A 17 19.08 0.91 0.71
CA CYS A 17 17.64 0.69 0.59
C CYS A 17 16.95 2.00 0.23
N ILE A 18 15.81 1.89 -0.44
CA ILE A 18 14.91 3.01 -0.68
C ILE A 18 14.35 3.54 0.65
N ASP A 19 13.98 4.83 0.67
CA ASP A 19 13.36 5.43 1.85
C ASP A 19 12.01 4.77 2.15
N PRO A 20 11.70 4.41 3.41
CA PRO A 20 10.43 3.80 3.78
C PRO A 20 9.20 4.67 3.43
N ALA A 21 9.32 6.00 3.48
CA ALA A 21 8.23 6.91 3.13
C ALA A 21 8.00 6.96 1.62
N GLU A 22 9.06 6.85 0.81
CA GLU A 22 8.96 6.69 -0.65
C GLU A 22 8.30 5.36 -1.01
N SER A 23 8.71 4.27 -0.34
CA SER A 23 8.04 2.97 -0.45
C SER A 23 6.57 3.00 -0.03
N ALA A 24 6.18 3.87 0.90
CA ALA A 24 4.80 4.06 1.31
C ALA A 24 4.04 4.93 0.31
N SER A 25 4.66 5.98 -0.26
CA SER A 25 3.99 6.84 -1.24
C SER A 25 3.63 6.08 -2.51
N ASP A 26 4.55 5.25 -3.00
CA ASP A 26 4.32 4.43 -4.19
C ASP A 26 3.20 3.40 -3.97
N LYS A 27 3.16 2.75 -2.80
CA LYS A 27 2.08 1.81 -2.46
C LYS A 27 0.73 2.51 -2.33
N LEU A 28 0.70 3.69 -1.71
CA LEU A 28 -0.52 4.48 -1.58
C LEU A 28 -1.04 4.93 -2.96
N SER A 29 -0.15 5.42 -3.82
CA SER A 29 -0.48 5.77 -5.21
C SER A 29 -1.00 4.57 -5.98
N ALA A 30 -0.32 3.43 -5.89
CA ALA A 30 -0.73 2.20 -6.55
C ALA A 30 -2.13 1.75 -6.12
N LEU A 31 -2.46 1.77 -4.82
CA LEU A 31 -3.79 1.42 -4.34
C LEU A 31 -4.86 2.38 -4.86
N ALA A 32 -4.56 3.68 -4.97
CA ALA A 32 -5.51 4.69 -5.39
C ALA A 32 -6.08 4.44 -6.79
N TRP A 33 -5.31 3.83 -7.70
CA TRP A 33 -5.80 3.47 -9.03
C TRP A 33 -6.08 1.97 -9.18
N ARG A 34 -5.28 1.07 -8.60
CA ARG A 34 -5.46 -0.38 -8.77
C ARG A 34 -6.76 -0.88 -8.16
N ILE A 35 -7.22 -0.33 -7.04
CA ILE A 35 -8.49 -0.77 -6.43
C ILE A 35 -9.69 -0.32 -7.27
N PRO A 36 -9.83 0.96 -7.66
CA PRO A 36 -10.90 1.38 -8.56
C PRO A 36 -10.87 0.76 -9.96
N ASP A 37 -9.69 0.39 -10.46
CA ASP A 37 -9.51 -0.22 -11.78
C ASP A 37 -9.71 -1.74 -11.78
N ARG A 38 -9.85 -2.36 -10.60
CA ARG A 38 -9.90 -3.81 -10.44
C ARG A 38 -11.20 -4.41 -10.96
N VAL A 39 -11.09 -5.41 -11.82
CA VAL A 39 -12.20 -6.26 -12.25
C VAL A 39 -12.04 -7.65 -11.62
N ARG A 40 -12.84 -7.95 -10.59
CA ARG A 40 -12.78 -9.23 -9.87
C ARG A 40 -13.04 -10.42 -10.81
N GLY A 41 -12.19 -11.44 -10.74
CA GLY A 41 -12.28 -12.64 -11.59
C GLY A 41 -11.84 -12.43 -13.04
N GLY A 42 -11.38 -11.23 -13.40
CA GLY A 42 -10.80 -10.95 -14.72
C GLY A 42 -9.38 -11.50 -14.88
N ASN A 43 -8.86 -11.48 -16.12
CA ASN A 43 -7.52 -12.00 -16.43
C ASN A 43 -6.37 -11.22 -15.75
N GLU A 44 -6.59 -9.94 -15.44
CA GLU A 44 -5.62 -9.08 -14.74
C GLU A 44 -5.97 -8.89 -13.25
N ASP A 45 -6.89 -9.69 -12.70
CA ASP A 45 -7.24 -9.61 -11.28
C ASP A 45 -6.08 -10.07 -10.40
N ASP A 46 -5.68 -9.22 -9.45
CA ASP A 46 -4.62 -9.50 -8.50
C ASP A 46 -5.13 -9.33 -7.06
N PRO A 47 -5.66 -10.39 -6.42
CA PRO A 47 -6.13 -10.32 -5.05
C PRO A 47 -5.01 -10.12 -4.03
N SER A 48 -3.73 -10.26 -4.42
CA SER A 48 -2.60 -10.03 -3.54
C SER A 48 -2.31 -8.55 -3.28
N LEU A 49 -3.04 -7.64 -3.95
CA LEU A 49 -2.94 -6.18 -3.73
C LEU A 49 -3.15 -5.79 -2.27
N VAL A 50 -3.91 -6.58 -1.50
CA VAL A 50 -4.15 -6.38 -0.06
C VAL A 50 -2.87 -6.35 0.78
N ARG A 51 -1.79 -6.95 0.28
CA ARG A 51 -0.46 -6.85 0.91
C ARG A 51 0.02 -5.41 0.98
N HIS A 52 -0.32 -4.56 0.02
CA HIS A 52 0.04 -3.14 0.09
C HIS A 52 -0.72 -2.41 1.20
N ILE A 53 -1.95 -2.81 1.51
CA ILE A 53 -2.70 -2.26 2.66
C ILE A 53 -1.98 -2.63 3.96
N HIS A 54 -1.49 -3.88 4.06
CA HIS A 54 -0.68 -4.33 5.18
C HIS A 54 0.66 -3.57 5.29
N ASP A 55 1.41 -3.47 4.18
CA ASP A 55 2.69 -2.75 4.14
C ASP A 55 2.52 -1.30 4.59
N LEU A 56 1.46 -0.62 4.15
CA LEU A 56 1.16 0.76 4.55
C LEU A 56 0.84 0.87 6.05
N ALA A 57 0.20 -0.14 6.63
CA ALA A 57 -0.03 -0.18 8.07
C ALA A 57 1.29 -0.23 8.86
N LEU A 58 2.25 -1.03 8.40
CA LEU A 58 3.58 -1.13 9.02
C LEU A 58 4.44 0.12 8.77
N LEU A 59 4.30 0.74 7.60
CA LEU A 59 5.05 1.94 7.22
C LEU A 59 4.44 3.24 7.75
N LYS A 60 3.23 3.18 8.33
CA LYS A 60 2.43 4.35 8.70
C LYS A 60 3.23 5.37 9.53
N GLU A 61 3.86 4.95 10.62
CA GLU A 61 4.58 5.87 11.52
C GLU A 61 5.79 6.53 10.83
N LEU A 62 6.53 5.76 10.01
CA LEU A 62 7.69 6.29 9.26
C LEU A 62 7.24 7.28 8.18
N ALA A 63 6.14 6.98 7.49
CA ALA A 63 5.55 7.86 6.49
C ALA A 63 5.02 9.16 7.12
N LEU A 64 4.30 9.08 8.24
CA LEU A 64 3.77 10.25 8.96
C LEU A 64 4.88 11.14 9.54
N ALA A 65 6.03 10.57 9.91
CA ALA A 65 7.18 11.32 10.38
C ALA A 65 7.93 12.06 9.25
N ASN A 66 7.74 11.66 7.99
CA ASN A 66 8.43 12.26 6.84
C ASN A 66 7.68 13.49 6.33
N LYS A 67 8.30 14.67 6.45
CA LYS A 67 7.71 15.95 6.03
C LYS A 67 7.40 16.04 4.53
N SER A 68 8.11 15.27 3.70
CA SER A 68 7.94 15.24 2.25
C SER A 68 6.91 14.21 1.79
N PHE A 69 6.31 13.43 2.69
CA PHE A 69 5.43 12.32 2.33
C PHE A 69 4.28 12.73 1.40
N ALA A 70 3.57 13.82 1.71
CA ALA A 70 2.47 14.30 0.87
C ALA A 70 2.94 14.70 -0.55
N ALA A 71 4.12 15.32 -0.65
CA ALA A 71 4.73 15.67 -1.93
C ALA A 71 5.15 14.43 -2.73
N LEU A 72 5.70 13.41 -2.05
CA LEU A 72 6.05 12.12 -2.65
C LEU A 72 4.80 11.41 -3.20
N VAL A 73 3.71 11.35 -2.43
CA VAL A 73 2.44 10.79 -2.90
C VAL A 73 1.90 11.56 -4.10
N THR A 74 2.02 12.88 -4.08
CA THR A 74 1.60 13.72 -5.21
C THR A 74 2.40 13.41 -6.48
N ALA A 75 3.72 13.26 -6.37
CA ALA A 75 4.57 12.89 -7.49
C ALA A 75 4.23 11.49 -8.02
N SER A 76 4.12 10.48 -7.15
CA SER A 76 3.76 9.11 -7.55
C SER A 76 2.38 9.08 -8.23
N MET A 77 1.39 9.83 -7.71
CA MET A 77 0.04 9.91 -8.29
C MET A 77 0.02 10.58 -9.67
N GLN A 78 0.91 11.55 -9.92
CA GLN A 78 1.05 12.19 -11.23
C GLN A 78 1.66 11.23 -12.25
N GLU A 79 2.66 10.45 -11.84
CA GLU A 79 3.27 9.43 -12.69
C GLU A 79 2.29 8.27 -13.00
N ASP A 80 1.44 7.93 -12.03
CA ASP A 80 0.45 6.86 -12.14
C ASP A 80 -0.87 7.29 -12.82
N ASP A 81 -1.08 8.57 -13.13
CA ASP A 81 -2.39 9.12 -13.55
C ASP A 81 -3.01 8.39 -14.76
N ARG A 82 -2.16 7.85 -15.65
CA ARG A 82 -2.56 7.16 -16.88
C ARG A 82 -2.45 5.63 -16.82
N ARG A 83 -2.22 5.04 -15.63
CA ARG A 83 -2.05 3.59 -15.48
C ARG A 83 -3.36 2.80 -15.40
N SER A 84 -4.47 3.46 -15.03
CA SER A 84 -5.81 2.88 -15.03
C SER A 84 -6.23 2.45 -16.44
N LYS A 85 -6.60 1.17 -16.62
CA LYS A 85 -6.95 0.59 -17.93
C LYS A 85 -8.45 0.41 -18.14
N ASN A 86 -9.15 -0.03 -17.10
CA ASN A 86 -10.57 -0.36 -17.08
C ASN A 86 -11.45 0.84 -16.69
N ASN A 87 -10.86 1.88 -16.09
CA ASN A 87 -11.54 3.12 -15.75
C ASN A 87 -10.88 4.34 -16.43
N PRO A 88 -11.24 4.67 -17.70
CA PRO A 88 -10.69 5.82 -18.42
C PRO A 88 -11.01 7.16 -17.77
N SER A 89 -12.15 7.25 -17.06
CA SER A 89 -12.53 8.44 -16.30
C SER A 89 -11.67 8.68 -15.05
N PHE A 90 -10.77 7.76 -14.70
CA PHE A 90 -9.85 7.91 -13.59
C PHE A 90 -8.75 8.96 -13.88
N ALA A 91 -8.30 9.04 -15.14
CA ALA A 91 -7.26 9.98 -15.56
C ALA A 91 -7.77 11.43 -15.42
N GLY A 92 -6.97 12.28 -14.77
CA GLY A 92 -7.33 13.68 -14.54
C GLY A 92 -8.33 13.94 -13.41
N LEU A 93 -8.80 12.91 -12.69
CA LEU A 93 -9.56 13.14 -11.45
C LEU A 93 -8.69 13.80 -10.39
N PRO A 94 -9.25 14.71 -9.57
CA PRO A 94 -8.56 15.23 -8.39
C PRO A 94 -8.11 14.09 -7.48
N MET A 95 -6.94 14.23 -6.86
CA MET A 95 -6.41 13.22 -5.93
C MET A 95 -7.38 12.89 -4.79
N SER A 96 -8.09 13.89 -4.28
CA SER A 96 -9.13 13.70 -3.26
C SER A 96 -10.25 12.77 -3.73
N GLU A 97 -10.65 12.88 -4.99
CA GLU A 97 -11.69 12.06 -5.60
C GLU A 97 -11.20 10.62 -5.82
N LYS A 98 -9.95 10.44 -6.25
CA LYS A 98 -9.32 9.12 -6.39
C LYS A 98 -9.24 8.38 -5.06
N PHE A 99 -8.78 9.06 -4.00
CA PHE A 99 -8.76 8.46 -2.67
C PHE A 99 -10.16 8.22 -2.10
N ARG A 100 -11.13 9.10 -2.39
CA ARG A 100 -12.52 8.88 -2.00
C ARG A 100 -13.07 7.59 -2.64
N GLN A 101 -12.80 7.35 -3.92
CA GLN A 101 -13.24 6.12 -4.59
C GLN A 101 -12.56 4.88 -4.00
N LEU A 102 -11.24 4.91 -3.78
CA LEU A 102 -10.48 3.87 -3.08
C LEU A 102 -11.14 3.49 -1.74
N LEU A 103 -11.36 4.49 -0.88
CA LEU A 103 -11.91 4.27 0.46
C LEU A 103 -13.37 3.80 0.41
N THR A 104 -14.15 4.31 -0.54
CA THR A 104 -15.54 3.87 -0.74
C THR A 104 -15.59 2.38 -1.13
N ILE A 105 -14.70 1.93 -2.03
CA ILE A 105 -14.66 0.52 -2.45
C ILE A 105 -14.22 -0.39 -1.30
N LEU A 106 -13.23 0.02 -0.51
CA LEU A 106 -12.80 -0.76 0.65
C LEU A 106 -13.90 -0.89 1.71
N GLU A 107 -14.78 0.10 1.84
CA GLU A 107 -15.93 0.05 2.74
C GLU A 107 -17.07 -0.81 2.17
N THR A 108 -17.42 -0.64 0.89
CA THR A 108 -18.56 -1.36 0.29
C THR A 108 -18.25 -2.83 0.01
N ASP A 109 -17.00 -3.17 -0.27
CA ASP A 109 -16.52 -4.53 -0.55
C ASP A 109 -15.64 -5.08 0.58
N LYS A 110 -15.87 -4.58 1.80
CA LYS A 110 -15.08 -4.85 3.00
C LYS A 110 -14.88 -6.34 3.24
N GLU A 111 -15.93 -7.15 3.13
CA GLU A 111 -15.85 -8.57 3.42
C GLU A 111 -14.95 -9.34 2.45
N ALA A 112 -14.98 -8.99 1.16
CA ALA A 112 -14.13 -9.66 0.17
C ALA A 112 -12.66 -9.28 0.37
N TYR A 113 -12.37 -8.00 0.60
CA TYR A 113 -11.02 -7.53 0.90
C TYR A 113 -10.48 -8.09 2.23
N ALA A 114 -11.31 -8.23 3.26
CA ALA A 114 -10.91 -8.85 4.52
C ALA A 114 -10.51 -10.32 4.33
N ARG A 115 -11.28 -11.09 3.56
CA ARG A 115 -10.93 -12.50 3.25
C ARG A 115 -9.63 -12.62 2.46
N GLU A 116 -9.42 -11.73 1.49
CA GLU A 116 -8.17 -11.67 0.74
C GLU A 116 -6.99 -11.31 1.65
N TYR A 117 -7.18 -10.34 2.54
CA TYR A 117 -6.17 -9.93 3.51
C TYR A 117 -5.76 -11.11 4.40
N ASP A 118 -6.72 -11.86 4.95
CA ASP A 118 -6.42 -13.05 5.76
C ASP A 118 -5.64 -14.10 4.96
N LEU A 119 -6.02 -14.36 3.71
CA LEU A 119 -5.35 -15.34 2.85
C LEU A 119 -3.91 -14.92 2.49
N PHE A 120 -3.72 -13.66 2.10
CA PHE A 120 -2.46 -13.18 1.52
C PHE A 120 -1.51 -12.49 2.50
N VAL A 121 -1.96 -12.21 3.72
CA VAL A 121 -1.18 -11.59 4.80
C VAL A 121 -1.06 -12.57 5.97
N ARG A 122 -2.16 -12.95 6.61
CA ARG A 122 -2.10 -13.83 7.79
C ARG A 122 -1.64 -15.24 7.43
N GLY A 123 -2.11 -15.78 6.30
CA GLY A 123 -1.73 -17.11 5.83
C GLY A 123 -0.24 -17.28 5.45
N VAL A 124 0.52 -16.19 5.32
CA VAL A 124 1.93 -16.20 4.89
C VAL A 124 2.87 -15.42 5.82
N SER A 125 2.35 -14.83 6.89
CA SER A 125 3.16 -14.09 7.86
C SER A 125 3.76 -15.06 8.88
N TYR A 126 5.08 -14.98 9.06
CA TYR A 126 5.82 -15.70 10.11
C TYR A 126 5.98 -14.88 11.39
N ALA A 127 5.36 -13.69 11.46
CA ALA A 127 5.38 -12.86 12.66
C ALA A 127 4.61 -13.56 13.80
N ALA A 128 4.95 -13.24 15.05
CA ALA A 128 4.23 -13.75 16.20
C ALA A 128 2.76 -13.32 16.16
N GLU A 129 1.86 -14.16 16.68
CA GLU A 129 0.45 -13.80 16.83
C GLU A 129 0.31 -12.50 17.64
N GLY A 130 -0.32 -11.49 17.05
CA GLY A 130 -0.53 -10.16 17.67
C GLY A 130 0.31 -9.02 17.09
N ASP A 131 1.37 -9.30 16.34
CA ASP A 131 2.23 -8.26 15.73
C ASP A 131 1.78 -7.85 14.31
N VAL A 132 0.81 -8.55 13.73
CA VAL A 132 0.26 -8.30 12.40
C VAL A 132 -1.02 -7.48 12.54
N PRO A 133 -1.11 -6.25 12.00
CA PRO A 133 -2.36 -5.50 11.95
C PRO A 133 -3.46 -6.34 11.30
N ASP A 134 -4.65 -6.36 11.88
CA ASP A 134 -5.82 -6.90 11.19
C ASP A 134 -6.26 -5.99 10.04
N PHE A 135 -7.19 -6.46 9.21
CA PHE A 135 -7.66 -5.69 8.07
C PHE A 135 -8.25 -4.33 8.46
N THR A 136 -8.95 -4.26 9.60
CA THR A 136 -9.58 -3.00 10.05
C THR A 136 -8.51 -1.99 10.45
N ALA A 137 -7.53 -2.41 11.27
CA ALA A 137 -6.41 -1.57 11.66
C ALA A 137 -5.57 -1.13 10.45
N ALA A 138 -5.42 -2.00 9.45
CA ALA A 138 -4.68 -1.67 8.23
C ALA A 138 -5.41 -0.62 7.37
N VAL A 139 -6.75 -0.70 7.28
CA VAL A 139 -7.57 0.31 6.59
C VAL A 139 -7.59 1.63 7.38
N GLU A 140 -7.60 1.62 8.71
CA GLU A 140 -7.47 2.83 9.54
C GLU A 140 -6.12 3.54 9.33
N ALA A 141 -5.04 2.77 9.18
CA ALA A 141 -3.73 3.31 8.83
C ALA A 141 -3.75 3.98 7.45
N LEU A 142 -4.39 3.33 6.47
CA LEU A 142 -4.59 3.91 5.14
C LEU A 142 -5.38 5.23 5.21
N HIS A 143 -6.46 5.30 5.98
CA HIS A 143 -7.21 6.54 6.20
C HIS A 143 -6.33 7.66 6.77
N SER A 144 -5.49 7.36 7.76
CA SER A 144 -4.58 8.34 8.36
C SER A 144 -3.58 8.89 7.33
N LEU A 145 -3.04 8.03 6.47
CA LEU A 145 -2.12 8.42 5.40
C LEU A 145 -2.82 9.30 4.35
N VAL A 146 -4.02 8.93 3.92
CA VAL A 146 -4.82 9.74 3.00
C VAL A 146 -5.12 11.12 3.59
N GLN A 147 -5.48 11.18 4.88
CA GLN A 147 -5.79 12.44 5.56
C GLN A 147 -4.60 13.40 5.59
N ILE A 148 -3.38 12.92 5.88
CA ILE A 148 -2.21 13.82 5.90
C ILE A 148 -1.86 14.31 4.50
N THR A 149 -2.03 13.46 3.47
CA THR A 149 -1.78 13.84 2.08
C THR A 149 -2.75 14.91 1.59
N LEU A 150 -4.02 14.85 1.99
CA LEU A 150 -5.04 15.81 1.54
C LEU A 150 -5.12 17.11 2.37
N LYS A 151 -4.39 17.22 3.49
CA LYS A 151 -4.38 18.42 4.36
C LYS A 151 -3.36 19.49 3.95
N GLN A 152 -2.45 19.19 3.02
CA GLN A 152 -1.47 20.15 2.47
C GLN A 152 -2.02 20.85 1.23
#